data_AF-A8UTQ2-F1
#
_entry.id   AF-A8UTQ2-F1
#
_cell.length_a   1.000
_cell.length_b   1.000
_cell.length_c   1.000
_cell.angle_alpha   90.00
_cell.angle_beta   90.00
_cell.angle_gamma   90.00
#
_symmetry.space_group_name_H-M   'P 1'
#
loop_
_entity.id
_entity.type
_entity.pdbx_description
1 polymer ?
#
loop_
_entity_poly.entity_id
_entity_poly.type
_entity_poly.pdbx_seq_one_letter_code
_entity_poly.pdbx_strand_id
1 'polypeptide(L)'
;MDGLRLFKGFFVETKTIFLYGLASIITIFWIPSFISPLVSLLILILLITKQVHERPEIDLRSLVRSLISGSIPGYSTFMVMVLFIVYTSWFADFLAESSFYKALASLFFTIGVVPLYAIHIRYNLGTEINKSPKRILISALSKPNGKASLEDMKEAYIRGEKALIELNQEKWHNWVPFLRLYLFHKDRLHKWFILVSEESQPEKLKEIIGCQERIETYKTNFDDYSDISSQLLKILKRIKSEGYNDEDISVYISGGTSAVTLALTLFAVKDGRQVEYIRQDNKDIVAINISFEDLYSFSPEGR
;
A
#
# COMPACT_ATOMS: atom_id res chain seq x y z
N MET A 1 3.83 -25.55 -5.17
CA MET A 1 2.56 -24.85 -4.86
C MET A 1 2.54 -23.40 -5.35
N ASP A 2 3.69 -22.78 -5.62
CA ASP A 2 3.75 -21.36 -5.99
C ASP A 2 3.32 -21.05 -7.43
N GLY A 3 3.55 -21.97 -8.38
CA GLY A 3 3.10 -21.79 -9.77
C GLY A 3 1.59 -21.65 -9.93
N LEU A 4 0.79 -22.42 -9.17
CA LEU A 4 -0.67 -22.35 -9.23
C LEU A 4 -1.21 -21.04 -8.63
N ARG A 5 -0.53 -20.50 -7.61
CA ARG A 5 -0.87 -19.20 -7.01
C ARG A 5 -0.53 -18.04 -7.94
N LEU A 6 0.63 -18.10 -8.60
CA LEU A 6 1.03 -17.14 -9.63
C LEU A 6 0.05 -17.13 -10.80
N PHE A 7 -0.32 -18.31 -11.29
CA PHE A 7 -1.26 -18.44 -12.41
C PHE A 7 -2.67 -17.95 -12.05
N LYS A 8 -3.14 -18.24 -10.83
CA LYS A 8 -4.42 -17.73 -10.33
C LYS A 8 -4.39 -16.21 -10.16
N GLY A 9 -3.29 -15.65 -9.64
CA GLY A 9 -3.09 -14.20 -9.53
C GLY A 9 -3.14 -13.53 -10.90
N PHE A 10 -2.38 -14.06 -11.86
CA PHE A 10 -2.37 -13.62 -13.26
C PHE A 10 -3.78 -13.59 -13.85
N PHE A 11 -4.54 -14.69 -13.77
CA PHE A 11 -5.88 -14.75 -14.36
C PHE A 11 -6.89 -13.83 -13.68
N VAL A 12 -6.78 -13.64 -12.36
CA VAL A 12 -7.68 -12.73 -11.63
C VAL A 12 -7.41 -11.28 -12.01
N GLU A 13 -6.14 -10.92 -12.17
CA GLU A 13 -5.73 -9.57 -12.59
C GLU A 13 -6.07 -9.34 -14.06
N THR A 14 -5.62 -10.21 -14.97
CA THR A 14 -5.70 -9.92 -16.41
C THR A 14 -7.03 -10.29 -17.06
N LYS A 15 -8.02 -10.85 -16.33
CA LYS A 15 -9.27 -11.40 -16.89
C LYS A 15 -9.94 -10.49 -17.92
N THR A 16 -10.15 -9.23 -17.59
CA THR A 16 -10.88 -8.28 -18.46
C THR A 16 -10.06 -7.92 -19.70
N ILE A 17 -8.75 -7.72 -19.53
CA ILE A 17 -7.80 -7.43 -20.62
C ILE A 17 -7.70 -8.65 -21.56
N PHE A 18 -7.66 -9.85 -20.98
CA PHE A 18 -7.63 -11.11 -21.72
C PHE A 18 -8.93 -11.35 -22.50
N LEU A 19 -10.09 -11.12 -21.88
CA LEU A 19 -11.40 -11.24 -22.55
C LEU A 19 -11.54 -10.23 -23.69
N TYR A 20 -11.04 -9.00 -23.50
CA TYR A 20 -10.99 -8.00 -24.57
C TYR A 20 -10.07 -8.47 -25.72
N GLY A 21 -8.90 -8.99 -25.38
CA GLY A 21 -7.96 -9.60 -26.33
C GLY A 21 -8.55 -10.76 -27.11
N LEU A 22 -9.35 -11.62 -26.48
CA LEU A 22 -9.99 -12.74 -27.17
C LEU A 22 -11.12 -12.25 -28.08
N ALA A 23 -11.96 -11.35 -27.58
CA ALA A 23 -13.09 -10.82 -28.32
C ALA A 23 -12.66 -10.02 -29.55
N SER A 24 -11.52 -9.33 -29.47
CA SER A 24 -10.95 -8.60 -30.60
C SER A 24 -10.48 -9.52 -31.72
N ILE A 25 -9.78 -10.61 -31.37
CA ILE A 25 -9.31 -11.61 -32.33
C ILE A 25 -10.50 -12.24 -33.05
N ILE A 26 -11.54 -12.63 -32.30
CA ILE A 26 -12.76 -13.18 -32.89
C ILE A 26 -13.39 -12.16 -33.86
N THR A 27 -13.44 -10.89 -33.46
CA THR A 27 -14.03 -9.80 -34.26
C THR A 27 -13.24 -9.49 -35.53
N ILE A 28 -11.91 -9.59 -35.51
CA ILE A 28 -11.05 -9.31 -36.67
C ILE A 28 -11.12 -10.45 -37.70
N PHE A 29 -11.15 -11.70 -37.25
CA PHE A 29 -11.01 -12.86 -38.14
C PHE A 29 -12.33 -13.48 -38.58
N TRP A 30 -13.39 -13.37 -37.78
CA TRP A 30 -14.62 -14.15 -37.99
C TRP A 30 -15.86 -13.30 -38.26
N ILE A 31 -15.80 -11.98 -38.04
CA ILE A 31 -16.90 -11.06 -38.32
C ILE A 31 -16.66 -10.39 -39.67
N PRO A 32 -17.70 -10.19 -40.51
CA PRO A 32 -17.58 -9.45 -41.76
C PRO A 32 -16.88 -8.12 -41.56
N SER A 33 -15.88 -7.84 -42.40
CA SER A 33 -14.94 -6.74 -42.19
C SER A 33 -15.64 -5.39 -41.95
N PHE A 34 -16.74 -5.10 -42.64
CA PHE A 34 -17.47 -3.83 -42.49
C PHE A 34 -18.19 -3.65 -41.14
N ILE A 35 -18.51 -4.74 -40.42
CA ILE A 35 -19.17 -4.71 -39.10
C ILE A 35 -18.14 -4.77 -37.97
N SER A 36 -16.96 -5.35 -38.24
CA SER A 36 -15.89 -5.57 -37.25
C SER A 36 -15.59 -4.31 -36.39
N PRO A 37 -15.39 -3.10 -36.95
CA PRO A 37 -15.11 -1.90 -36.15
C PRO A 37 -16.23 -1.51 -35.18
N LEU A 38 -17.50 -1.69 -35.60
CA LEU A 38 -18.66 -1.36 -34.76
C LEU A 38 -18.77 -2.32 -33.58
N VAL A 39 -18.50 -3.61 -33.82
CA VAL A 39 -18.48 -4.63 -32.75
C VAL A 39 -17.32 -4.37 -31.79
N SER A 40 -16.14 -4.01 -32.30
CA SER A 40 -14.99 -3.61 -31.47
C SER A 40 -15.32 -2.45 -30.53
N LEU A 41 -15.95 -1.40 -31.08
CA LEU A 41 -16.34 -0.22 -30.32
C LEU A 41 -17.40 -0.55 -29.27
N LEU A 42 -18.40 -1.36 -29.62
CA LEU A 42 -19.44 -1.79 -28.69
C LEU A 42 -18.87 -2.60 -27.53
N ILE A 43 -17.97 -3.56 -27.81
CA ILE A 43 -17.30 -4.35 -26.76
C ILE A 43 -16.51 -3.43 -25.84
N LEU A 44 -15.76 -2.47 -26.39
CA LEU A 44 -14.98 -1.51 -25.60
C LEU A 44 -15.89 -0.69 -24.68
N ILE A 45 -16.97 -0.13 -25.22
CA ILE A 45 -17.94 0.66 -24.44
C ILE A 45 -18.54 -0.20 -23.32
N LEU A 46 -19.02 -1.40 -23.63
CA LEU A 46 -19.63 -2.28 -22.62
C LEU A 46 -18.65 -2.65 -21.50
N LEU A 47 -17.38 -2.93 -21.82
CA LEU A 47 -16.37 -3.24 -20.82
C LEU A 47 -16.01 -2.03 -19.96
N ILE A 48 -15.84 -0.85 -20.58
CA ILE A 48 -15.58 0.39 -19.85
C ILE A 48 -16.76 0.73 -18.93
N THR A 49 -17.99 0.73 -19.44
CA THR A 49 -19.19 1.05 -18.66
C THR A 49 -19.37 0.06 -17.51
N LYS A 50 -19.17 -1.24 -17.75
CA LYS A 50 -19.23 -2.25 -16.70
C LYS A 50 -18.18 -1.98 -15.61
N GLN A 51 -16.93 -1.72 -15.99
CA GLN A 51 -15.87 -1.48 -15.01
C GLN A 51 -16.04 -0.18 -14.24
N VAL A 52 -16.49 0.90 -14.89
CA VAL A 52 -16.79 2.18 -14.23
C VAL A 52 -17.96 2.03 -13.27
N HIS A 53 -18.99 1.26 -13.64
CA HIS A 53 -20.13 0.98 -12.76
C HIS A 53 -19.73 0.12 -11.55
N GLU A 54 -18.85 -0.86 -11.74
CA GLU A 54 -18.31 -1.70 -10.67
C GLU A 54 -17.30 -0.93 -9.77
N ARG A 55 -16.83 0.26 -10.19
CA ARG A 55 -15.81 1.05 -9.48
C ARG A 55 -16.12 2.57 -9.53
N PRO A 56 -17.11 3.05 -8.76
CA PRO A 56 -17.52 4.46 -8.75
C PRO A 56 -16.46 5.43 -8.20
N GLU A 57 -15.36 4.92 -7.63
CA GLU A 57 -14.26 5.69 -7.04
C GLU A 57 -13.24 6.21 -8.06
N ILE A 58 -13.37 5.83 -9.33
CA ILE A 58 -12.40 6.18 -10.39
C ILE A 58 -12.71 7.57 -10.96
N ASP A 59 -11.90 8.56 -10.61
CA ASP A 59 -11.90 9.89 -11.24
C ASP A 59 -11.10 9.88 -12.55
N LEU A 60 -11.66 10.44 -13.63
CA LEU A 60 -11.00 10.54 -14.93
C LEU A 60 -9.68 11.34 -14.85
N ARG A 61 -9.59 12.32 -13.94
CA ARG A 61 -8.38 13.12 -13.74
C ARG A 61 -7.23 12.31 -13.13
N SER A 62 -7.53 11.37 -12.24
CA SER A 62 -6.49 10.53 -11.63
C SER A 62 -5.88 9.61 -12.69
N LEU A 63 -6.72 8.99 -13.52
CA LEU A 63 -6.31 8.11 -14.63
C LEU A 63 -5.29 8.78 -15.57
N VAL A 64 -5.53 10.03 -15.95
CA VAL A 64 -4.63 10.80 -16.82
C VAL A 64 -3.28 11.05 -16.13
N ARG A 65 -3.28 11.40 -14.85
CA ARG A 65 -2.05 11.63 -14.08
C ARG A 65 -1.21 10.36 -13.94
N SER A 66 -1.84 9.19 -13.80
CA SER A 66 -1.14 7.90 -13.70
C SER A 66 -0.55 7.42 -15.03
N LEU A 67 -1.23 7.67 -16.16
CA LEU A 67 -0.67 7.40 -17.49
C LEU A 67 0.60 8.22 -17.74
N ILE A 68 0.65 9.46 -17.24
CA ILE A 68 1.80 10.35 -17.36
C ILE A 68 2.95 9.94 -16.43
N SER A 69 2.66 9.37 -15.25
CA SER A 69 3.69 9.02 -14.27
C SER A 69 4.51 7.77 -14.62
N GLY A 70 4.11 6.98 -15.62
CA GLY A 70 4.89 5.87 -16.17
C GLY A 70 5.23 4.73 -15.20
N SER A 71 4.67 4.75 -14.00
CA SER A 71 5.03 3.88 -12.88
C SER A 71 4.12 2.66 -12.82
N ILE A 72 4.37 1.61 -13.62
CA ILE A 72 3.46 0.45 -13.58
C ILE A 72 4.18 -0.89 -13.77
N PRO A 73 4.49 -1.59 -12.66
CA PRO A 73 4.89 -2.99 -12.67
C PRO A 73 3.67 -3.91 -12.41
N GLY A 74 3.42 -4.89 -13.29
CA GLY A 74 2.36 -5.88 -13.07
C GLY A 74 2.08 -6.75 -14.30
N TYR A 75 1.33 -7.85 -14.11
CA TYR A 75 0.95 -8.74 -15.20
C TYR A 75 0.01 -8.06 -16.21
N SER A 76 -0.80 -7.12 -15.74
CA SER A 76 -1.71 -6.31 -16.55
C SER A 76 -0.96 -5.41 -17.54
N THR A 77 0.13 -4.78 -17.10
CA THR A 77 1.00 -3.96 -17.96
C THR A 77 1.68 -4.79 -19.03
N PHE A 78 2.19 -5.97 -18.66
CA PHE A 78 2.77 -6.90 -19.62
C PHE A 78 1.74 -7.31 -20.70
N MET A 79 0.53 -7.70 -20.30
CA MET A 79 -0.53 -8.08 -21.25
C MET A 79 -0.96 -6.91 -22.14
N VAL A 80 -1.03 -5.69 -21.59
CA VAL A 80 -1.33 -4.48 -22.34
C VAL A 80 -0.26 -4.17 -23.39
N MET A 81 1.02 -4.31 -23.03
CA MET A 81 2.11 -4.15 -23.99
C MET A 81 2.04 -5.21 -25.10
N VAL A 82 1.79 -6.48 -24.76
CA VAL A 82 1.64 -7.56 -25.75
C VAL A 82 0.49 -7.26 -26.72
N LEU A 83 -0.69 -6.90 -26.20
CA LEU A 83 -1.84 -6.55 -27.03
C LEU A 83 -1.59 -5.32 -27.90
N PHE A 84 -0.95 -4.28 -27.33
CA PHE A 84 -0.60 -3.08 -28.06
C PHE A 84 0.34 -3.39 -29.23
N ILE A 85 1.39 -4.19 -29.00
CA ILE A 85 2.33 -4.63 -30.04
C ILE A 85 1.61 -5.45 -31.12
N VAL A 86 0.77 -6.41 -30.73
CA VAL A 86 0.04 -7.26 -31.67
C VAL A 86 -0.91 -6.43 -32.55
N TYR A 87 -1.71 -5.54 -31.97
CA TYR A 87 -2.66 -4.73 -32.75
C TYR A 87 -2.00 -3.67 -33.60
N THR A 88 -0.89 -3.08 -33.15
CA THR A 88 -0.12 -2.14 -33.97
C THR A 88 0.56 -2.84 -35.15
N SER A 89 1.04 -4.07 -34.94
CA SER A 89 1.58 -4.91 -36.02
C SER A 89 0.49 -5.27 -37.04
N TRP A 90 -0.66 -5.76 -36.58
CA TRP A 90 -1.79 -6.07 -37.47
C TRP A 90 -2.35 -4.85 -38.18
N PHE A 91 -2.35 -3.68 -37.54
CA PHE A 91 -2.75 -2.44 -38.20
C PHE A 91 -1.86 -2.15 -39.40
N ALA A 92 -0.54 -2.28 -39.25
CA ALA A 92 0.41 -2.09 -40.35
C ALA A 92 0.20 -3.12 -41.48
N ASP A 93 0.02 -4.39 -41.13
CA ASP A 93 -0.21 -5.46 -42.10
C ASP A 93 -1.52 -5.24 -42.89
N PHE A 94 -2.62 -4.91 -42.20
CA PHE A 94 -3.91 -4.67 -42.86
C PHE A 94 -3.91 -3.42 -43.73
N LEU A 95 -3.11 -2.41 -43.41
CA LEU A 95 -2.89 -1.26 -44.30
C LEU A 95 -2.14 -1.69 -45.57
N ALA A 96 -1.08 -2.49 -45.43
CA ALA A 96 -0.31 -3.00 -46.57
C ALA A 96 -1.16 -3.88 -47.51
N GLU A 97 -2.08 -4.66 -46.94
CA GLU A 97 -3.01 -5.52 -47.68
C GLU A 97 -4.26 -4.78 -48.22
N SER A 98 -4.34 -3.46 -48.07
CA SER A 98 -5.53 -2.65 -48.45
C SER A 98 -6.84 -3.11 -47.77
N SER A 99 -6.75 -3.82 -46.65
CA SER A 99 -7.88 -4.30 -45.86
C SER A 99 -8.35 -3.22 -44.87
N PHE A 100 -8.88 -2.11 -45.40
CA PHE A 100 -9.16 -0.88 -44.64
C PHE A 100 -10.01 -1.10 -43.37
N TYR A 101 -11.05 -1.92 -43.45
CA TYR A 101 -11.92 -2.16 -42.29
C TYR A 101 -11.25 -2.97 -41.18
N LYS A 102 -10.34 -3.90 -41.52
CA LYS A 102 -9.57 -4.66 -40.53
C LYS A 102 -8.50 -3.78 -39.89
N ALA A 103 -7.86 -2.90 -40.68
CA ALA A 103 -6.98 -1.88 -40.15
C ALA A 103 -7.74 -0.97 -39.16
N LEU A 104 -8.92 -0.48 -39.53
CA LEU A 104 -9.73 0.35 -38.67
C LEU A 104 -10.15 -0.37 -37.37
N ALA A 105 -10.53 -1.66 -37.45
CA ALA A 105 -10.82 -2.47 -36.28
C ALA A 105 -9.59 -2.61 -35.36
N SER A 106 -8.41 -2.93 -35.92
CA SER A 106 -7.15 -3.03 -35.17
C SER A 106 -6.76 -1.72 -34.49
N LEU A 107 -6.98 -0.58 -35.17
CA LEU A 107 -6.76 0.75 -34.60
C LEU A 107 -7.66 1.00 -33.40
N PHE A 108 -8.96 0.69 -33.49
CA PHE A 108 -9.87 0.82 -32.35
C PHE A 108 -9.49 -0.07 -31.18
N PHE A 109 -8.97 -1.27 -31.46
CA PHE A 109 -8.45 -2.14 -30.40
C PHE A 109 -7.20 -1.56 -29.74
N THR A 110 -6.24 -1.05 -30.51
CA THR A 110 -5.05 -0.36 -29.99
C THR A 110 -5.43 0.81 -29.10
N ILE A 111 -6.36 1.66 -29.55
CA ILE A 111 -6.84 2.82 -28.77
C ILE A 111 -7.58 2.35 -27.52
N GLY A 112 -8.40 1.29 -27.63
CA GLY A 112 -9.21 0.76 -26.53
C GLY A 112 -8.42 0.04 -25.43
N VAL A 113 -7.20 -0.43 -25.73
CA VAL A 113 -6.28 -0.98 -24.71
C VAL A 113 -5.91 0.09 -23.68
N VAL A 114 -5.76 1.36 -24.06
CA VAL A 114 -5.35 2.45 -23.17
C VAL A 114 -6.36 2.75 -22.06
N PRO A 115 -7.66 3.00 -22.32
CA PRO A 115 -8.65 3.22 -21.28
C PRO A 115 -8.92 1.95 -20.45
N LEU A 116 -8.91 0.76 -21.06
CA LEU A 116 -9.03 -0.50 -20.31
C LEU A 116 -7.86 -0.69 -19.34
N TYR A 117 -6.66 -0.35 -19.77
CA TYR A 117 -5.48 -0.35 -18.91
C TYR A 117 -5.62 0.67 -17.79
N ALA A 118 -5.99 1.91 -18.10
CA ALA A 118 -6.16 2.97 -17.13
C ALA A 118 -7.15 2.55 -16.02
N ILE A 119 -8.30 1.99 -16.38
CA ILE A 119 -9.32 1.53 -15.41
C ILE A 119 -8.83 0.32 -14.60
N HIS A 120 -7.90 -0.47 -15.16
CA HIS A 120 -7.33 -1.62 -14.47
C HIS A 120 -6.25 -1.24 -13.45
N ILE A 121 -5.66 -0.04 -13.56
CA ILE A 121 -4.74 0.48 -12.55
C ILE A 121 -5.47 0.46 -11.21
N ARG A 122 -4.98 -0.37 -10.29
CA ARG A 122 -5.51 -0.41 -8.93
C ARG A 122 -5.09 0.89 -8.24
N TYR A 123 -6.03 1.81 -8.10
CA TYR A 123 -5.90 2.84 -7.07
C TYR A 123 -6.09 2.16 -5.72
N ASN A 124 -5.00 1.77 -5.09
CA ASN A 124 -4.95 1.80 -3.64
C ASN A 124 -4.65 3.25 -3.24
N LEU A 125 -5.55 4.18 -3.58
CA LEU A 125 -5.58 5.46 -2.87
C LEU A 125 -5.78 5.06 -1.41
N GLY A 126 -4.80 5.35 -0.56
CA GLY A 126 -4.82 5.04 0.87
C GLY A 126 -6.12 5.52 1.50
N THR A 127 -7.14 4.67 1.47
CA THR A 127 -8.39 4.89 2.18
C THR A 127 -8.01 4.78 3.64
N GLU A 128 -8.45 5.74 4.46
CA GLU A 128 -8.39 5.62 5.92
C GLU A 128 -9.04 4.28 6.28
N ILE A 129 -8.22 3.27 6.55
CA ILE A 129 -8.72 1.97 6.92
C ILE A 129 -9.25 2.12 8.33
N ASN A 130 -10.45 1.60 8.52
CA ASN A 130 -11.08 1.42 9.81
C ASN A 130 -10.01 1.01 10.84
N LYS A 131 -9.92 1.78 11.95
CA LYS A 131 -8.89 1.77 13.01
C LYS A 131 -8.76 0.40 13.72
N SER A 132 -8.56 -0.68 12.98
CA SER A 132 -8.52 -2.01 13.54
C SER A 132 -7.07 -2.32 13.91
N PRO A 133 -6.78 -2.58 15.20
CA PRO A 133 -5.43 -2.89 15.63
C PRO A 133 -4.94 -4.17 14.95
N LYS A 134 -3.70 -4.15 14.48
CA LYS A 134 -3.02 -5.29 13.85
C LYS A 134 -2.34 -6.19 14.88
N ARG A 135 -2.01 -7.42 14.47
CA ARG A 135 -1.43 -8.48 15.33
C ARG A 135 0.04 -8.23 15.64
N ILE A 136 0.76 -7.58 14.72
CA ILE A 136 2.17 -7.25 14.85
C ILE A 136 2.31 -5.72 14.82
N LEU A 137 3.07 -5.19 15.77
CA LEU A 137 3.42 -3.77 15.81
C LEU A 137 4.93 -3.61 15.69
N ILE A 138 5.36 -2.63 14.90
CA ILE A 138 6.77 -2.22 14.77
C ILE A 138 6.86 -0.74 15.11
N SER A 139 7.78 -0.36 15.98
CA SER A 139 8.03 1.04 16.31
C SER A 139 9.50 1.29 16.65
N ALA A 140 9.86 2.55 16.83
CA ALA A 140 11.15 2.94 17.38
C ALA A 140 10.97 3.78 18.65
N LEU A 141 11.58 3.35 19.75
CA LEU A 141 11.46 3.99 21.05
C LEU A 141 12.50 5.09 21.19
N SER A 142 12.05 6.30 21.51
CA SER A 142 12.93 7.44 21.80
C SER A 142 13.47 7.39 23.23
N LYS A 143 14.59 8.09 23.47
CA LYS A 143 15.08 8.40 24.82
C LYS A 143 13.95 8.98 25.68
N PRO A 144 13.72 8.49 26.90
CA PRO A 144 12.67 9.05 27.77
C PRO A 144 12.95 10.53 28.03
N ASN A 145 11.96 11.37 27.77
CA ASN A 145 12.02 12.80 28.03
C ASN A 145 10.63 13.32 28.42
N GLY A 146 10.56 14.06 29.52
CA GLY A 146 9.30 14.54 30.05
C GLY A 146 9.38 15.05 31.48
N LYS A 147 8.28 15.64 31.95
CA LYS A 147 8.10 16.07 33.34
C LYS A 147 7.45 15.00 34.21
N ALA A 148 6.74 14.05 33.62
CA ALA A 148 6.12 12.95 34.35
C ALA A 148 7.18 11.97 34.88
N SER A 149 6.99 11.50 36.11
CA SER A 149 7.80 10.40 36.65
C SER A 149 7.40 9.05 36.03
N LEU A 150 8.19 8.01 36.34
CA LEU A 150 7.85 6.64 35.95
C LEU A 150 6.55 6.18 36.63
N GLU A 151 6.37 6.54 37.89
CA GLU A 151 5.18 6.27 38.70
C GLU A 151 3.94 6.96 38.14
N ASP A 152 4.06 8.25 37.75
CA ASP A 152 2.98 9.00 37.09
C ASP A 152 2.50 8.25 35.82
N MET A 153 3.46 7.77 35.00
CA MET A 153 3.15 7.01 33.79
C MET A 153 2.49 5.66 34.08
N LYS A 154 2.96 4.94 35.11
CA LYS A 154 2.38 3.66 35.55
C LYS A 154 0.94 3.83 36.00
N GLU A 155 0.67 4.83 36.84
CA GLU A 155 -0.68 5.10 37.35
C GLU A 155 -1.63 5.48 36.20
N ALA A 156 -1.19 6.38 35.32
CA ALA A 156 -1.98 6.78 34.15
C ALA A 156 -2.25 5.60 33.21
N TYR A 157 -1.27 4.73 32.97
CA TYR A 157 -1.43 3.53 32.15
C TYR A 157 -2.48 2.56 32.72
N ILE A 158 -2.46 2.31 34.03
CA ILE A 158 -3.44 1.46 34.72
C ILE A 158 -4.86 2.04 34.60
N ARG A 159 -4.99 3.37 34.72
CA ARG A 159 -6.27 4.10 34.56
C ARG A 159 -6.76 4.14 33.10
N GLY A 160 -5.91 3.86 32.13
CA GLY A 160 -6.26 3.74 30.71
C GLY A 160 -6.02 5.01 29.89
N GLU A 161 -6.54 5.03 28.66
CA GLU A 161 -6.15 6.02 27.65
C GLU A 161 -6.45 7.47 28.05
N LYS A 162 -7.61 7.74 28.65
CA LYS A 162 -7.99 9.11 29.07
C LYS A 162 -6.98 9.71 30.05
N ALA A 163 -6.55 8.91 31.03
CA ALA A 163 -5.56 9.34 32.03
C ALA A 163 -4.18 9.60 31.41
N LEU A 164 -3.80 8.84 30.38
CA LEU A 164 -2.57 9.10 29.64
C LEU A 164 -2.65 10.43 28.85
N ILE A 165 -3.80 10.74 28.26
CA ILE A 165 -4.02 12.01 27.56
C ILE A 165 -3.91 13.19 28.54
N GLU A 166 -4.57 13.10 29.70
CA GLU A 166 -4.51 14.09 30.78
C GLU A 166 -3.06 14.28 31.27
N LEU A 167 -2.36 13.18 31.57
CA LEU A 167 -0.96 13.22 31.98
C LEU A 167 -0.10 13.96 30.95
N ASN A 168 -0.29 13.71 29.66
CA ASN A 168 0.52 14.36 28.63
C ASN A 168 0.13 15.82 28.37
N GLN A 169 -1.02 16.28 28.88
CA GLN A 169 -1.41 17.69 28.88
C GLN A 169 -0.80 18.42 30.09
N GLU A 170 -0.82 17.80 31.27
CA GLU A 170 -0.31 18.39 32.52
C GLU A 170 1.21 18.26 32.68
N LYS A 171 1.71 17.04 32.47
CA LYS A 171 3.09 16.61 32.65
C LYS A 171 3.56 15.89 31.39
N TRP A 172 3.73 16.65 30.32
CA TRP A 172 4.21 16.15 29.02
C TRP A 172 5.33 15.11 29.16
N HIS A 173 5.19 13.99 28.45
CA HIS A 173 6.23 12.97 28.30
C HIS A 173 6.11 12.26 26.96
N ASN A 174 7.23 12.13 26.27
CA ASN A 174 7.31 11.53 24.93
C ASN A 174 7.00 10.03 24.85
N TRP A 175 6.81 9.34 25.98
CA TRP A 175 6.47 7.92 26.04
C TRP A 175 4.96 7.68 26.13
N VAL A 176 4.18 8.69 26.49
CA VAL A 176 2.71 8.58 26.50
C VAL A 176 2.16 8.09 25.15
N PRO A 177 2.61 8.59 23.98
CA PRO A 177 2.27 8.01 22.68
C PRO A 177 2.41 6.49 22.59
N PHE A 178 3.52 5.93 23.08
CA PHE A 178 3.81 4.50 23.03
C PHE A 178 2.90 3.70 23.96
N LEU A 179 2.59 4.25 25.14
CA LEU A 179 1.65 3.62 26.07
C LEU A 179 0.23 3.58 25.51
N ARG A 180 -0.21 4.66 24.85
CA ARG A 180 -1.51 4.72 24.18
C ARG A 180 -1.57 3.76 22.99
N LEU A 181 -0.50 3.71 22.20
CA LEU A 181 -0.35 2.77 21.10
C LEU A 181 -0.46 1.33 21.60
N TYR A 182 0.21 0.98 22.70
CA TYR A 182 0.06 -0.35 23.29
C TYR A 182 -1.37 -0.63 23.74
N LEU A 183 -2.02 0.30 24.46
CA LEU A 183 -3.42 0.13 24.90
C LEU A 183 -4.37 -0.09 23.72
N PHE A 184 -4.15 0.60 22.60
CA PHE A 184 -4.93 0.44 21.39
C PHE A 184 -4.79 -0.97 20.78
N HIS A 185 -3.58 -1.55 20.83
CA HIS A 185 -3.33 -2.89 20.27
C HIS A 185 -3.52 -4.06 21.25
N LYS A 186 -3.53 -3.81 22.57
CA LYS A 186 -3.29 -4.83 23.63
C LYS A 186 -4.08 -6.14 23.47
N ASP A 187 -5.33 -6.06 22.99
CA ASP A 187 -6.25 -7.20 22.90
C ASP A 187 -5.96 -8.09 21.68
N ARG A 188 -5.36 -7.52 20.61
CA ARG A 188 -5.00 -8.24 19.37
C ARG A 188 -3.51 -8.42 19.17
N LEU A 189 -2.68 -7.72 19.95
CA LEU A 189 -1.23 -7.69 19.80
C LEU A 189 -0.62 -9.03 20.23
N HIS A 190 0.00 -9.70 19.27
CA HIS A 190 0.77 -10.91 19.52
C HIS A 190 2.23 -10.53 19.82
N LYS A 191 2.81 -9.63 19.01
CA LYS A 191 4.18 -9.17 19.18
C LYS A 191 4.35 -7.69 18.85
N TRP A 192 5.22 -7.05 19.61
CA TRP A 192 5.70 -5.70 19.41
C TRP A 192 7.22 -5.70 19.25
N PHE A 193 7.67 -5.37 18.05
CA PHE A 193 9.08 -5.18 17.75
C PHE A 193 9.43 -3.70 17.93
N ILE A 194 10.43 -3.42 18.78
CA ILE A 194 10.85 -2.06 19.11
C ILE A 194 12.31 -1.87 18.73
N LEU A 195 12.59 -0.95 17.81
CA LEU A 195 13.93 -0.44 17.58
C LEU A 195 14.32 0.46 18.75
N VAL A 196 15.51 0.26 19.30
CA VAL A 196 16.01 1.00 20.48
C VAL A 196 17.42 1.53 20.21
N SER A 197 17.65 2.79 20.58
CA SER A 197 19.01 3.32 20.69
C SER A 197 19.60 2.97 22.06
N GLU A 198 20.86 3.32 22.29
CA GLU A 198 21.51 3.13 23.60
C GLU A 198 20.79 3.89 24.72
N GLU A 199 20.11 4.99 24.39
CA GLU A 199 19.46 5.88 25.35
C GLU A 199 17.98 5.55 25.58
N SER A 200 17.38 4.65 24.79
CA SER A 200 15.92 4.41 24.77
C SER A 200 15.35 3.67 25.97
N GLN A 201 16.17 3.16 26.91
CA GLN A 201 15.75 2.53 28.18
C GLN A 201 14.49 1.62 28.09
N PRO A 202 14.44 0.64 27.17
CA PRO A 202 13.23 -0.14 26.91
C PRO A 202 12.72 -0.96 28.11
N GLU A 203 13.61 -1.31 29.04
CA GLU A 203 13.24 -2.06 30.24
C GLU A 203 12.26 -1.30 31.13
N LYS A 204 12.38 0.04 31.22
CA LYS A 204 11.41 0.87 31.96
C LYS A 204 10.04 0.89 31.28
N LEU A 205 10.00 0.94 29.94
CA LEU A 205 8.74 0.85 29.20
C LEU A 205 8.05 -0.50 29.45
N LYS A 206 8.82 -1.59 29.37
CA LYS A 206 8.33 -2.95 29.68
C LYS A 206 7.80 -3.04 31.12
N GLU A 207 8.47 -2.39 32.07
CA GLU A 207 8.05 -2.32 33.47
C GLU A 207 6.71 -1.61 33.65
N ILE A 208 6.46 -0.51 32.92
CA ILE A 208 5.16 0.19 32.95
C ILE A 208 4.05 -0.72 32.39
N ILE A 209 4.33 -1.37 31.27
CA ILE A 209 3.34 -2.18 30.54
C ILE A 209 3.02 -3.49 31.26
N GLY A 210 4.01 -4.07 31.96
CA GLY A 210 3.88 -5.34 32.67
C GLY A 210 3.86 -6.59 31.77
N CYS A 211 4.24 -6.47 30.49
CA CYS A 211 4.22 -7.57 29.54
C CYS A 211 5.52 -7.67 28.73
N GLN A 212 6.50 -8.37 29.27
CA GLN A 212 7.82 -8.53 28.64
C GLN A 212 7.78 -9.49 27.44
N GLU A 213 6.98 -10.54 27.50
CA GLU A 213 6.98 -11.64 26.53
C GLU A 213 6.54 -11.22 25.12
N ARG A 214 5.71 -10.17 25.03
CA ARG A 214 5.23 -9.65 23.75
C ARG A 214 6.17 -8.63 23.13
N ILE A 215 7.18 -8.13 23.86
CA ILE A 215 8.03 -7.01 23.44
C ILE A 215 9.43 -7.52 23.11
N GLU A 216 9.81 -7.39 21.84
CA GLU A 216 11.12 -7.78 21.33
C GLU A 216 11.91 -6.53 20.90
N THR A 217 13.09 -6.32 21.49
CA THR A 217 13.88 -5.09 21.29
C THR A 217 15.07 -5.33 20.39
N TYR A 218 15.29 -4.44 19.44
CA TYR A 218 16.38 -4.49 18.47
C TYR A 218 17.26 -3.25 18.62
N LYS A 219 18.49 -3.43 19.10
CA LYS A 219 19.44 -2.33 19.27
C LYS A 219 19.91 -1.84 17.90
N THR A 220 19.90 -0.51 17.70
CA THR A 220 20.32 0.12 16.46
C THR A 220 20.81 1.56 16.69
N ASN A 221 21.66 2.05 15.80
CA ASN A 221 22.06 3.44 15.76
C ASN A 221 21.00 4.29 15.01
N PHE A 222 20.35 5.21 15.71
CA PHE A 222 19.27 6.04 15.15
C PHE A 222 19.77 7.11 14.16
N ASP A 223 21.10 7.28 14.04
CA ASP A 223 21.73 8.18 13.07
C ASP A 223 22.24 7.42 11.83
N ASP A 224 22.20 6.08 11.83
CA ASP A 224 22.63 5.24 10.71
C ASP A 224 21.44 4.55 10.04
N TYR A 225 20.99 5.12 8.91
CA TYR A 225 19.90 4.56 8.11
C TYR A 225 20.16 3.10 7.67
N SER A 226 21.40 2.75 7.36
CA SER A 226 21.76 1.40 6.90
C SER A 226 21.58 0.39 8.03
N ASP A 227 22.00 0.73 9.25
CA ASP A 227 21.77 -0.12 10.41
C ASP A 227 20.28 -0.25 10.72
N ILE A 228 19.52 0.85 10.73
CA ILE A 228 18.06 0.82 10.94
C ILE A 228 17.39 -0.11 9.93
N SER A 229 17.71 0.05 8.64
CA SER A 229 17.17 -0.78 7.55
C SER A 229 17.53 -2.26 7.72
N SER A 230 18.77 -2.55 8.09
CA SER A 230 19.24 -3.91 8.38
C SER A 230 18.44 -4.57 9.52
N GLN A 231 18.16 -3.83 10.61
CA GLN A 231 17.33 -4.35 11.70
C GLN A 231 15.87 -4.57 11.27
N LEU A 232 15.28 -3.64 10.51
CA LEU A 232 13.92 -3.80 9.99
C LEU A 232 13.80 -5.03 9.08
N LEU A 233 14.80 -5.33 8.27
CA LEU A 233 14.84 -6.56 7.46
C LEU A 233 14.94 -7.82 8.32
N LYS A 234 15.69 -7.79 9.43
CA LYS A 234 15.74 -8.92 10.39
C LYS A 234 14.39 -9.14 11.06
N ILE A 235 13.75 -8.07 11.53
CA ILE A 235 12.40 -8.10 12.11
C ILE A 235 11.42 -8.71 11.09
N LEU A 236 11.46 -8.26 9.83
CA LEU A 236 10.59 -8.80 8.80
C LEU A 236 10.81 -10.30 8.56
N LYS A 237 12.08 -10.74 8.45
CA LYS A 237 12.41 -12.17 8.31
C LYS A 237 11.85 -12.97 9.49
N ARG A 238 11.97 -12.44 10.72
CA ARG A 238 11.42 -13.07 11.92
C ARG A 238 9.90 -13.18 11.86
N ILE A 239 9.20 -12.10 11.54
CA ILE A 239 7.73 -12.07 11.38
C ILE A 239 7.27 -13.12 10.35
N LYS A 240 7.93 -13.18 9.19
CA LYS A 240 7.60 -14.18 8.16
C LYS A 240 7.89 -15.61 8.60
N SER A 241 8.98 -15.84 9.35
CA SER A 241 9.31 -17.18 9.88
C SER A 241 8.28 -17.69 10.89
N GLU A 242 7.54 -16.79 11.55
CA GLU A 242 6.45 -17.11 12.47
C GLU A 242 5.08 -17.24 11.79
N GLY A 243 5.03 -17.10 10.45
CA GLY A 243 3.82 -17.32 9.65
C GLY A 243 2.90 -16.12 9.48
N TYR A 244 3.32 -14.92 9.88
CA TYR A 244 2.55 -13.69 9.70
C TYR A 244 2.74 -13.08 8.30
N ASN A 245 1.71 -12.41 7.80
CA ASN A 245 1.73 -11.73 6.51
C ASN A 245 1.89 -10.21 6.65
N ASP A 246 2.12 -9.49 5.54
CA ASP A 246 2.28 -8.03 5.60
C ASP A 246 1.00 -7.33 6.09
N GLU A 247 -0.18 -7.93 5.84
CA GLU A 247 -1.49 -7.48 6.34
C GLU A 247 -1.65 -7.51 7.87
N ASP A 248 -0.79 -8.25 8.55
CA ASP A 248 -0.76 -8.38 10.01
C ASP A 248 0.10 -7.32 10.69
N ILE A 249 0.81 -6.51 9.92
CA ILE A 249 1.83 -5.58 10.40
C ILE A 249 1.25 -4.16 10.45
N SER A 250 1.41 -3.53 11.61
CA SER A 250 1.32 -2.10 11.79
C SER A 250 2.69 -1.52 12.10
N VAL A 251 3.00 -0.35 11.54
CA VAL A 251 4.26 0.36 11.71
C VAL A 251 3.96 1.76 12.25
N TYR A 252 4.42 2.05 13.46
CA TYR A 252 4.29 3.36 14.08
C TYR A 252 5.46 4.28 13.73
N ILE A 253 5.20 5.36 13.01
CA ILE A 253 6.25 6.21 12.39
C ILE A 253 6.59 7.49 13.17
N SER A 254 5.81 7.86 14.20
CA SER A 254 6.04 9.13 14.94
C SER A 254 7.13 9.04 16.03
N GLY A 255 7.87 7.94 16.10
CA GLY A 255 8.93 7.72 17.09
C GLY A 255 10.33 7.85 16.49
N GLY A 256 11.24 8.53 17.19
CA GLY A 256 12.68 8.56 16.87
C GLY A 256 13.17 9.83 16.20
N THR A 257 14.33 9.74 15.55
CA THR A 257 14.94 10.81 14.73
C THR A 257 14.30 10.84 13.34
N SER A 258 14.52 11.90 12.57
CA SER A 258 14.04 12.00 11.18
C SER A 258 14.50 10.81 10.31
N ALA A 259 15.69 10.27 10.54
CA ALA A 259 16.22 9.10 9.84
C ALA A 259 15.39 7.84 10.15
N VAL A 260 15.04 7.64 11.43
CA VAL A 260 14.18 6.54 11.87
C VAL A 260 12.77 6.68 11.31
N THR A 261 12.17 7.87 11.37
CA THR A 261 10.85 8.14 10.76
C THR A 261 10.87 7.82 9.28
N LEU A 262 11.91 8.25 8.54
CA LEU A 262 12.05 7.96 7.11
C LEU A 262 12.18 6.45 6.85
N ALA A 263 13.04 5.76 7.60
CA ALA A 263 13.24 4.32 7.43
C ALA A 263 11.97 3.52 7.73
N LEU A 264 11.26 3.85 8.81
CA LEU A 264 9.98 3.22 9.15
C LEU A 264 8.90 3.52 8.11
N THR A 265 8.84 4.75 7.60
CA THR A 265 7.89 5.13 6.56
C THR A 265 8.15 4.33 5.29
N LEU A 266 9.39 4.32 4.79
CA LEU A 266 9.77 3.53 3.60
C LEU A 266 9.55 2.04 3.81
N PHE A 267 9.81 1.53 5.01
CA PHE A 267 9.51 0.15 5.36
C PHE A 267 7.99 -0.12 5.34
N ALA A 268 7.19 0.81 5.80
CA ALA A 268 5.74 0.66 5.85
C ALA A 268 5.08 0.84 4.47
N VAL A 269 5.75 1.49 3.53
CA VAL A 269 5.32 1.63 2.12
C VAL A 269 5.52 0.32 1.38
N LYS A 270 4.67 -0.64 1.70
CA LYS A 270 4.51 -1.90 0.98
C LYS A 270 3.08 -2.35 1.14
N ASP A 271 2.49 -2.81 0.04
CA ASP A 271 1.12 -3.30 0.01
C ASP A 271 0.78 -4.22 1.19
N GLY A 272 -0.29 -3.87 1.90
CA GLY A 272 -0.84 -4.61 3.02
C GLY A 272 -0.44 -4.09 4.41
N ARG A 273 0.66 -3.35 4.54
CA ARG A 273 1.09 -2.83 5.85
C ARG A 273 0.29 -1.59 6.24
N GLN A 274 -0.04 -1.51 7.53
CA GLN A 274 -0.69 -0.34 8.11
C GLN A 274 0.37 0.61 8.67
N VAL A 275 0.25 1.89 8.37
CA VAL A 275 1.07 2.97 8.93
C VAL A 275 0.27 3.67 10.00
N GLU A 276 0.87 3.82 11.18
CA GLU A 276 0.26 4.49 12.31
C GLU A 276 1.06 5.71 12.75
N TYR A 277 0.37 6.81 13.05
CA TYR A 277 0.97 8.03 13.57
C TYR A 277 -0.01 8.74 14.49
N ILE A 278 0.51 9.58 15.39
CA ILE A 278 -0.34 10.44 16.22
C ILE A 278 -0.47 11.79 15.53
N ARG A 279 -1.71 12.21 15.25
CA ARG A 279 -1.95 13.57 14.74
C ARG A 279 -1.65 14.62 15.81
N GLN A 280 -1.03 15.72 15.40
CA GLN A 280 -0.63 16.79 16.32
C GLN A 280 -1.81 17.62 16.85
N ASP A 281 -2.92 17.70 16.10
CA ASP A 281 -4.09 18.53 16.40
C ASP A 281 -4.99 17.91 17.47
N ASN A 282 -5.40 16.65 17.30
CA ASN A 282 -6.34 15.96 18.19
C ASN A 282 -5.68 14.86 19.02
N LYS A 283 -4.38 14.63 18.85
CA LYS A 283 -3.62 13.54 19.51
C LYS A 283 -4.22 12.15 19.25
N ASP A 284 -5.05 11.97 18.24
CA ASP A 284 -5.59 10.65 17.89
C ASP A 284 -4.54 9.79 17.17
N ILE A 285 -4.59 8.48 17.40
CA ILE A 285 -3.88 7.51 16.57
C ILE A 285 -4.62 7.41 15.24
N VAL A 286 -3.90 7.65 14.16
CA VAL A 286 -4.38 7.53 12.79
C VAL A 286 -3.68 6.36 12.13
N ALA A 287 -4.49 5.50 11.51
CA ALA A 287 -4.05 4.33 10.78
C ALA A 287 -4.39 4.52 9.30
N ILE A 288 -3.39 4.41 8.43
CA ILE A 288 -3.55 4.51 6.98
C ILE A 288 -2.78 3.37 6.32
N ASN A 289 -3.30 2.83 5.24
CA ASN A 289 -2.49 2.00 4.36
C ASN A 289 -1.83 2.90 3.34
N ILE A 290 -0.50 2.88 3.29
CA ILE A 290 0.29 3.65 2.32
C ILE A 290 0.82 2.66 1.28
N SER A 291 0.39 2.83 0.05
CA SER A 291 0.94 2.16 -1.12
C SER A 291 2.13 2.94 -1.68
N PHE A 292 2.93 2.31 -2.53
CA PHE A 292 4.07 3.00 -3.15
C PHE A 292 3.60 4.15 -4.06
N GLU A 293 2.42 3.98 -4.64
CA GLU A 293 1.72 4.93 -5.50
C GLU A 293 1.34 6.21 -4.73
N ASP A 294 0.94 6.08 -3.46
CA ASP A 294 0.60 7.22 -2.61
C ASP A 294 1.81 8.16 -2.42
N LEU A 295 3.04 7.63 -2.28
CA LEU A 295 4.24 8.46 -2.12
C LEU A 295 4.52 9.36 -3.32
N TYR A 296 4.26 8.89 -4.55
CA TYR A 296 4.45 9.70 -5.76
C TYR A 296 3.41 10.81 -5.89
N SER A 297 2.21 10.60 -5.34
CA SER A 297 1.15 11.62 -5.36
C SER A 297 1.46 12.86 -4.51
N PHE A 298 2.42 12.77 -3.58
CA PHE A 298 2.90 13.87 -2.74
C PHE A 298 4.00 14.74 -3.39
N SER A 299 4.48 14.42 -4.60
CA SER A 299 5.47 15.25 -5.28
C SER A 299 4.88 16.63 -5.66
N PRO A 300 5.49 17.75 -5.24
CA PRO A 300 4.99 19.10 -5.52
C PRO A 300 5.01 19.47 -7.00
N GLU A 301 5.73 18.74 -7.85
CA GLU A 301 5.75 18.93 -9.30
C GLU A 301 4.45 18.50 -10.00
N GLY A 302 3.51 17.89 -9.26
CA GLY A 302 2.20 17.51 -9.77
C GLY A 302 1.06 18.50 -9.51
N ARG A 303 1.31 19.67 -8.91
CA ARG A 303 0.27 20.70 -8.68
C ARG A 303 0.24 21.76 -9.77
#